data_AF-A0A3M2CKT7-F1
#
_entry.id   AF-A0A3M2CKT7-F1
#
_cell.length_a   1.000
_cell.length_b   1.000
_cell.length_c   1.000
_cell.angle_alpha   90.00
_cell.angle_beta   90.00
_cell.angle_gamma   90.00
#
_symmetry.space_group_name_H-M   'P 1'
#
loop_
_entity.id
_entity.type
_entity.pdbx_description
1 polymer ?
#
loop_
_entity_poly.entity_id
_entity_poly.type
_entity_poly.pdbx_seq_one_letter_code
_entity_poly.pdbx_strand_id
1 'polypeptide(L)'
;MVDRNKRFAGVILGGLTLGLGLAGTLGGCTSYTNVAEHESYNDGQDPNSRMASSAVRTALEWVTLRHGIPGAYAINLPEGTSLETAGRIAEALGPDAVIPTSETLDLPTYHIGRVWIRLSDAKVDVVYPMSTFDGRQIVRGVTVWMNADFGGWKVRRGQYWSPGTVP
;
A
#
# COMPACT_ATOMS: atom_id res chain seq x y z
N MET A 1 -57.02 38.26 -47.15
CA MET A 1 -56.97 37.95 -48.59
C MET A 1 -56.37 36.55 -48.70
N VAL A 2 -57.22 35.57 -49.05
CA VAL A 2 -56.95 34.35 -49.84
C VAL A 2 -55.73 33.50 -49.40
N ASP A 3 -55.83 32.38 -48.67
CA ASP A 3 -56.53 31.09 -48.92
C ASP A 3 -55.70 30.06 -49.73
N ARG A 4 -55.79 28.78 -49.32
CA ARG A 4 -55.41 27.51 -50.00
C ARG A 4 -53.90 27.24 -50.17
N ASN A 5 -53.37 26.02 -50.03
CA ASN A 5 -53.86 24.64 -50.19
C ASN A 5 -52.61 23.76 -49.84
N LYS A 6 -52.62 22.58 -49.19
CA LYS A 6 -52.97 21.23 -49.68
C LYS A 6 -52.70 20.29 -48.48
N ARG A 7 -53.65 19.52 -47.92
CA ARG A 7 -54.29 18.29 -48.42
C ARG A 7 -53.47 17.00 -48.24
N PHE A 8 -54.06 16.10 -47.44
CA PHE A 8 -54.07 14.62 -47.52
C PHE A 8 -52.75 13.88 -47.24
N ALA A 9 -52.69 13.10 -46.15
CA ALA A 9 -53.14 11.70 -46.01
C ALA A 9 -52.07 10.70 -46.46
N GLY A 10 -51.66 9.82 -45.54
CA GLY A 10 -50.67 8.79 -45.80
C GLY A 10 -50.37 7.97 -44.55
N VAL A 11 -51.38 7.25 -44.05
CA VAL A 11 -51.15 6.10 -43.16
C VAL A 11 -50.53 5.00 -44.03
N ILE A 12 -49.32 4.57 -43.69
CA ILE A 12 -48.75 3.32 -44.22
C ILE A 12 -48.46 2.40 -43.05
N LEU A 13 -49.32 1.38 -42.97
CA LEU A 13 -49.07 0.08 -42.35
C LEU A 13 -47.99 -0.64 -43.16
N GLY A 14 -47.09 -1.36 -42.47
CA GLY A 14 -46.43 -2.53 -43.06
C GLY A 14 -44.97 -2.71 -42.64
N GLY A 15 -44.67 -3.85 -42.03
CA GLY A 15 -43.29 -4.34 -41.96
C GLY A 15 -42.87 -5.03 -40.67
N LEU A 16 -43.62 -6.05 -40.25
CA LEU A 16 -43.16 -7.05 -39.28
C LEU A 16 -41.88 -7.72 -39.81
N THR A 17 -40.72 -7.44 -39.22
CA THR A 17 -39.50 -8.25 -39.42
C THR A 17 -39.09 -8.85 -38.09
N LEU A 18 -39.34 -10.16 -37.97
CA LEU A 18 -38.77 -11.04 -36.96
C LEU A 18 -37.25 -11.08 -37.11
N GLY A 19 -36.54 -10.39 -36.22
CA GLY A 19 -35.11 -10.59 -36.00
C GLY A 19 -34.89 -11.25 -34.65
N LEU A 20 -34.64 -12.57 -34.64
CA LEU A 20 -34.08 -13.28 -33.50
C LEU A 20 -32.67 -12.70 -33.21
N GLY A 21 -32.54 -11.95 -32.12
CA GLY A 21 -31.26 -11.49 -31.58
C GLY A 21 -31.01 -12.10 -30.20
N LEU A 22 -30.34 -13.25 -30.17
CA LEU A 22 -29.64 -13.75 -28.99
C LEU A 22 -28.47 -12.81 -28.70
N ALA A 23 -28.57 -11.98 -27.66
CA ALA A 23 -27.44 -11.21 -27.17
C ALA A 23 -27.41 -11.25 -25.63
N GLY A 24 -26.61 -12.19 -25.16
CA GLY A 24 -25.86 -12.19 -23.89
C GLY A 24 -26.51 -11.52 -22.70
N THR A 25 -26.98 -12.35 -21.77
CA THR A 25 -26.87 -12.07 -20.34
C THR A 25 -25.40 -11.79 -20.02
N LEU A 26 -24.97 -10.54 -20.15
CA LEU A 26 -23.72 -10.07 -19.58
C LEU A 26 -23.92 -10.08 -18.08
N GLY A 27 -23.63 -11.24 -17.49
CA GLY A 27 -23.41 -11.39 -16.07
C GLY A 27 -22.45 -10.29 -15.63
N GLY A 28 -22.95 -9.42 -14.76
CA GLY A 28 -22.13 -8.48 -14.02
C GLY A 28 -21.16 -9.26 -13.15
N CYS A 29 -20.01 -9.60 -13.70
CA CYS A 29 -18.80 -9.78 -12.91
C CYS A 29 -18.27 -8.38 -12.57
N THR A 30 -19.07 -7.59 -11.85
CA THR A 30 -18.54 -6.42 -11.16
C THR A 30 -17.82 -6.97 -9.93
N SER A 31 -16.56 -7.33 -10.11
CA SER A 31 -15.67 -7.57 -8.99
C SER A 31 -15.55 -6.24 -8.24
N TYR A 32 -16.25 -6.12 -7.10
CA TYR A 32 -15.89 -5.14 -6.10
C TYR A 32 -14.56 -5.59 -5.51
N THR A 33 -13.45 -5.24 -6.18
CA THR A 33 -12.16 -5.28 -5.54
C THR A 33 -12.13 -4.11 -4.56
N ASN A 34 -12.47 -4.37 -3.30
CA ASN A 34 -12.11 -3.51 -2.16
C ASN A 34 -10.58 -3.51 -1.91
N VAL A 35 -9.79 -3.78 -2.94
CA VAL A 35 -8.35 -3.68 -2.93
C VAL A 35 -8.09 -2.29 -3.45
N ALA A 36 -7.54 -1.42 -2.59
CA ALA A 36 -7.01 -0.15 -3.05
C ALA A 36 -6.07 -0.43 -4.21
N GLU A 37 -6.33 0.20 -5.35
CA GLU A 37 -5.43 0.18 -6.49
C GLU A 37 -4.04 0.63 -5.98
N HIS A 38 -3.06 -0.26 -6.07
CA HIS A 38 -1.75 -0.09 -5.44
C HIS A 38 -0.96 1.02 -6.15
N GLU A 39 -1.01 2.25 -5.62
CA GLU A 39 0.13 3.19 -5.73
C GLU A 39 1.12 2.90 -4.59
N SER A 40 1.60 1.67 -4.53
CA SER A 40 2.75 1.29 -3.70
C SER A 40 3.90 1.05 -4.65
N TYR A 41 5.00 1.79 -4.42
CA TYR A 41 6.17 1.97 -5.29
C TYR A 41 6.00 3.17 -6.26
N ASN A 42 6.71 4.28 -5.98
CA ASN A 42 7.11 5.14 -7.09
C ASN A 42 8.09 4.28 -7.89
N ASP A 43 7.64 3.78 -9.06
CA ASP A 43 8.33 2.87 -10.00
C ASP A 43 9.79 3.20 -10.40
N GLY A 44 10.42 4.20 -9.78
CA GLY A 44 11.77 4.65 -10.07
C GLY A 44 12.74 4.74 -8.88
N GLN A 45 12.42 4.24 -7.68
CA GLN A 45 13.35 4.30 -6.53
C GLN A 45 13.87 2.92 -6.13
N ASP A 46 15.13 2.65 -6.46
CA ASP A 46 15.88 1.47 -6.01
C ASP A 46 15.85 1.37 -4.46
N PRO A 47 15.29 0.29 -3.88
CA PRO A 47 15.25 0.09 -2.43
C PRO A 47 16.66 -0.03 -1.81
N ASN A 48 17.67 -0.37 -2.62
CA ASN A 48 19.07 -0.44 -2.22
C ASN A 48 19.78 0.90 -2.30
N SER A 49 19.13 1.94 -2.84
CA SER A 49 19.71 3.29 -2.83
C SER A 49 19.96 3.73 -1.39
N ARG A 50 21.03 4.49 -1.18
CA ARG A 50 21.38 5.00 0.16
C ARG A 50 20.24 5.82 0.76
N MET A 51 19.48 6.55 -0.05
CA MET A 51 18.35 7.35 0.40
C MET A 51 17.20 6.48 0.90
N ALA A 52 16.79 5.46 0.14
CA ALA A 52 15.70 4.56 0.51
C ALA A 52 16.06 3.71 1.73
N SER A 53 17.20 3.01 1.68
CA SER A 53 17.65 2.16 2.79
C SER A 53 17.83 2.93 4.10
N SER A 54 18.38 4.14 4.07
CA SER A 54 18.51 4.96 5.28
C SER A 54 17.16 5.48 5.81
N ALA A 55 16.19 5.80 4.94
CA ALA A 55 14.85 6.20 5.36
C ALA A 55 14.12 5.04 6.05
N VAL A 56 14.18 3.84 5.45
CA VAL A 56 13.59 2.62 6.00
C VAL A 56 14.21 2.29 7.35
N ARG A 57 15.55 2.32 7.45
CA ARG A 57 16.25 2.09 8.72
C ARG A 57 15.77 3.07 9.79
N THR A 58 15.77 4.37 9.51
CA THR A 58 15.34 5.39 10.48
C THR A 58 13.87 5.25 10.88
N ALA A 59 13.00 4.83 9.95
CA ALA A 59 11.61 4.53 10.28
C ALA A 59 11.50 3.32 11.22
N LEU A 60 12.21 2.21 10.92
CA LEU A 60 12.23 1.03 11.78
C LEU A 60 12.80 1.34 13.16
N GLU A 61 13.95 2.02 13.25
CA GLU A 61 14.54 2.47 14.54
C GLU A 61 13.53 3.26 15.37
N TRP A 62 12.78 4.16 14.73
CA TRP A 62 11.77 4.98 15.41
C TRP A 62 10.57 4.16 15.89
N VAL A 63 10.13 3.16 15.12
CA VAL A 63 9.00 2.30 15.47
C VAL A 63 9.40 1.28 16.54
N THR A 64 10.52 0.58 16.39
CA THR A 64 11.00 -0.43 17.34
C THR A 64 11.36 0.19 18.69
N LEU A 65 11.87 1.43 18.73
CA LEU A 65 12.13 2.13 19.99
C LEU A 65 10.83 2.41 20.79
N ARG A 66 9.70 2.62 20.10
CA ARG A 66 8.42 2.96 20.74
C ARG A 66 7.52 1.76 21.01
N HIS A 67 7.54 0.80 20.10
CA HIS A 67 6.64 -0.34 20.06
C HIS A 67 7.39 -1.67 20.11
N GLY A 68 8.63 -1.63 20.60
CA GLY A 68 9.50 -2.78 20.75
C GLY A 68 8.81 -3.91 21.48
N ILE A 69 9.08 -5.11 21.00
CA ILE A 69 8.62 -6.35 21.61
C ILE A 69 9.82 -7.04 22.26
N PRO A 70 9.63 -7.74 23.39
CA PRO A 70 10.71 -8.51 23.99
C PRO A 70 11.16 -9.65 23.08
N GLY A 71 12.49 -9.82 22.95
CA GLY A 71 13.10 -10.92 22.21
C GLY A 71 13.19 -10.68 20.70
N ALA A 72 13.54 -11.75 19.98
CA ALA A 72 13.80 -11.69 18.54
C ALA A 72 12.55 -11.32 17.73
N TYR A 73 12.76 -10.53 16.68
CA TYR A 73 11.71 -10.08 15.77
C TYR A 73 12.21 -10.04 14.33
N ALA A 74 11.32 -10.32 13.38
CA ALA A 74 11.66 -10.31 11.97
C ALA A 74 11.40 -8.92 11.34
N ILE A 75 12.19 -8.56 10.34
CA ILE A 75 11.99 -7.35 9.53
C ILE A 75 11.70 -7.69 8.06
N ASN A 76 10.46 -7.51 7.63
CA ASN A 76 10.07 -7.69 6.24
C ASN A 76 10.22 -6.37 5.47
N LEU A 77 11.26 -6.29 4.65
CA LEU A 77 11.67 -5.10 3.90
C LEU A 77 11.01 -5.03 2.51
N PRO A 78 11.06 -3.88 1.82
CA PRO A 78 10.52 -3.77 0.47
C PRO A 78 11.12 -4.81 -0.50
N GLU A 79 10.30 -5.27 -1.44
CA GLU A 79 10.75 -6.15 -2.51
C GLU A 79 11.94 -5.54 -3.26
N GLY A 80 12.89 -6.38 -3.68
CA GLY A 80 14.11 -5.95 -4.33
C GLY A 80 15.22 -5.45 -3.39
N THR A 81 14.97 -5.39 -2.07
CA THR A 81 16.04 -5.15 -1.09
C THR A 81 17.03 -6.32 -1.12
N SER A 82 18.31 -6.02 -1.37
CA SER A 82 19.38 -7.02 -1.37
C SER A 82 19.66 -7.53 0.04
N LEU A 83 20.19 -8.76 0.14
CA LEU A 83 20.56 -9.35 1.42
C LEU A 83 21.60 -8.50 2.17
N GLU A 84 22.52 -7.86 1.44
CA GLU A 84 23.51 -6.96 2.01
C GLU A 84 22.87 -5.72 2.64
N THR A 85 21.92 -5.07 1.94
CA THR A 85 21.17 -3.92 2.46
C THR A 85 20.34 -4.34 3.66
N ALA A 86 19.65 -5.48 3.57
CA ALA A 86 18.85 -6.04 4.66
C ALA A 86 19.69 -6.32 5.91
N GLY A 87 20.87 -6.94 5.75
CA GLY A 87 21.81 -7.21 6.83
C GLY A 87 22.28 -5.94 7.52
N ARG A 88 22.64 -4.90 6.75
CA ARG A 88 23.02 -3.59 7.30
C ARG A 88 21.89 -2.91 8.08
N ILE A 89 20.64 -3.08 7.65
CA ILE A 89 19.47 -2.55 8.37
C ILE A 89 19.24 -3.33 9.66
N ALA A 90 19.27 -4.67 9.62
CA ALA A 90 19.10 -5.52 10.80
C ALA A 90 20.18 -5.22 11.86
N GLU A 91 21.45 -5.17 11.46
CA GLU A 91 22.57 -4.85 12.35
C GLU A 91 22.39 -3.51 13.07
N ALA A 92 21.88 -2.48 12.36
CA ALA A 92 21.64 -1.17 12.93
C ALA A 92 20.47 -1.15 13.94
N LEU A 93 19.49 -2.04 13.80
CA LEU A 93 18.36 -2.16 14.73
C LEU A 93 18.72 -2.93 16.00
N GLY A 94 19.80 -3.72 15.97
CA GLY A 94 20.33 -4.46 17.10
C GLY A 94 20.20 -5.97 16.97
N PRO A 95 20.67 -6.73 17.99
CA PRO A 95 20.86 -8.18 17.90
C PRO A 95 19.56 -8.98 17.81
N ASP A 96 18.43 -8.40 18.19
CA ASP A 96 17.12 -9.07 18.14
C ASP A 96 16.45 -8.98 16.76
N ALA A 97 16.92 -8.08 15.88
CA ALA A 97 16.38 -7.92 14.53
C ALA A 97 16.94 -8.98 13.60
N VAL A 98 16.06 -9.78 12.99
CA VAL A 98 16.45 -10.83 12.05
C VAL A 98 15.81 -10.66 10.67
N ILE A 99 16.53 -11.10 9.64
CA ILE A 99 16.00 -11.19 8.29
C ILE A 99 15.09 -12.41 8.21
N PRO A 100 13.86 -12.29 7.67
CA PRO A 100 12.93 -13.40 7.55
C PRO A 100 13.54 -14.59 6.79
N THR A 101 13.52 -15.76 7.40
CA THR A 101 13.76 -17.07 6.78
C THR A 101 12.56 -17.98 7.03
N SER A 102 12.54 -19.19 6.46
CA SER A 102 11.50 -20.18 6.75
C SER A 102 11.42 -20.55 8.24
N GLU A 103 12.51 -20.40 8.99
CA GLU A 103 12.60 -20.72 10.42
C GLU A 103 12.12 -19.59 11.33
N THR A 104 11.98 -18.36 10.79
CA THR A 104 11.61 -17.17 11.57
C THR A 104 10.25 -16.61 11.20
N LEU A 105 9.43 -17.35 10.42
CA LEU A 105 8.10 -16.90 9.97
C LEU A 105 7.12 -16.70 11.14
N ASP A 106 7.34 -17.41 12.24
CA ASP A 106 6.52 -17.30 13.45
C ASP A 106 6.93 -16.15 14.37
N LEU A 107 8.03 -15.44 14.06
CA LEU A 107 8.43 -14.27 14.83
C LEU A 107 7.50 -13.10 14.55
N PRO A 108 7.23 -12.24 15.54
CA PRO A 108 6.48 -11.03 15.27
C PRO A 108 7.29 -10.16 14.30
N THR A 109 6.61 -9.67 13.27
CA THR A 109 7.27 -9.10 12.09
C THR A 109 6.92 -7.63 11.93
N TYR A 110 7.95 -6.80 11.83
CA TYR A 110 7.82 -5.42 11.36
C TYR A 110 7.89 -5.44 9.83
N HIS A 111 6.83 -4.98 9.17
CA HIS A 111 6.73 -4.98 7.72
C HIS A 111 6.73 -3.55 7.16
N ILE A 112 7.52 -3.32 6.12
CA ILE A 112 7.53 -2.06 5.38
C ILE A 112 6.55 -2.18 4.21
N GLY A 113 5.44 -1.44 4.29
CA GLY A 113 4.42 -1.45 3.23
C GLY A 113 4.80 -0.56 2.05
N ARG A 114 5.05 0.74 2.31
CA ARG A 114 5.36 1.73 1.27
C ARG A 114 6.49 2.66 1.69
N VAL A 115 7.36 2.97 0.74
CA VAL A 115 8.40 3.99 0.86
C VAL A 115 8.13 5.06 -0.18
N TRP A 116 7.97 6.30 0.27
CA TRP A 116 7.82 7.47 -0.59
C TRP A 116 8.89 8.48 -0.23
N ILE A 117 9.73 8.85 -1.21
CA ILE A 117 10.76 9.88 -1.04
C ILE A 117 10.62 10.90 -2.15
N ARG A 118 10.60 12.19 -1.78
CA ARG A 118 10.60 13.30 -2.72
C ARG A 118 11.48 14.42 -2.17
N LEU A 119 12.55 14.74 -2.91
CA LEU A 119 13.54 15.73 -2.49
C LEU A 119 14.05 15.44 -1.07
N SER A 120 13.73 16.31 -0.11
CA SER A 120 14.10 16.19 1.30
C SER A 120 12.98 15.68 2.19
N ASP A 121 11.86 15.21 1.64
CA ASP A 121 10.75 14.62 2.39
C ASP A 121 10.71 13.11 2.16
N ALA A 122 10.39 12.35 3.22
CA ALA A 122 10.11 10.94 3.14
C ALA A 122 8.91 10.53 4.00
N LYS A 123 8.19 9.50 3.53
CA LYS A 123 7.14 8.81 4.27
C LYS A 123 7.41 7.33 4.15
N VAL A 124 7.44 6.65 5.29
CA VAL A 124 7.58 5.19 5.33
C VAL A 124 6.42 4.63 6.12
N ASP A 125 5.65 3.78 5.46
CA ASP A 125 4.54 3.06 6.03
C ASP A 125 5.08 1.77 6.68
N VAL A 126 4.89 1.64 7.99
CA VAL A 126 5.36 0.51 8.79
C VAL A 126 4.16 -0.15 9.45
N VAL A 127 4.04 -1.46 9.21
CA VAL A 127 3.12 -2.35 9.91
C VAL A 127 3.93 -3.06 11.00
N TYR A 128 3.45 -3.01 12.25
CA TYR A 128 4.20 -3.51 13.40
C TYR A 128 3.32 -4.32 14.36
N PRO A 129 3.92 -5.31 15.06
CA PRO A 129 3.24 -6.05 16.10
C PRO A 129 3.17 -5.19 17.37
N MET A 130 2.04 -5.24 18.06
CA MET A 130 1.83 -4.58 19.34
C MET A 130 1.15 -5.54 20.30
N SER A 131 1.67 -5.61 21.53
CA SER A 131 1.02 -6.34 22.61
C SER A 131 -0.08 -5.47 23.23
N THR A 132 -1.30 -6.00 23.31
CA THR A 132 -2.40 -5.41 24.07
C THR A 132 -2.28 -5.76 25.56
N PHE A 133 -3.03 -5.05 26.40
CA PHE A 133 -3.00 -5.25 27.85
C PHE A 133 -3.43 -6.66 28.30
N ASP A 134 -4.22 -7.36 27.49
CA ASP A 134 -4.63 -8.75 27.69
C ASP A 134 -3.58 -9.78 27.20
N GLY A 135 -2.41 -9.32 26.76
CA GLY A 135 -1.32 -10.16 26.27
C GLY A 135 -1.48 -10.67 24.84
N ARG A 136 -2.53 -10.26 24.12
CA ARG A 136 -2.69 -10.62 22.70
C ARG A 136 -1.77 -9.76 21.83
N GLN A 137 -1.30 -10.34 20.72
CA GLN A 137 -0.61 -9.56 19.69
C GLN A 137 -1.62 -9.08 18.65
N ILE A 138 -1.60 -7.79 18.37
CA ILE A 138 -2.34 -7.17 17.29
C ILE A 138 -1.38 -6.49 16.33
N VAL A 139 -1.82 -6.31 15.09
CA VAL A 139 -1.06 -5.62 14.06
C VAL A 139 -1.58 -4.19 13.90
N ARG A 140 -0.68 -3.21 13.87
CA ARG A 140 -0.99 -1.78 13.69
C ARG A 140 -0.14 -1.18 12.58
N GLY A 141 -0.69 -0.16 11.91
CA GLY A 141 0.01 0.61 10.88
C GLY A 141 0.37 2.00 11.38
N VAL A 142 1.55 2.49 10.99
CA VAL A 142 2.00 3.86 11.18
C VAL A 142 2.73 4.37 9.94
N THR A 143 2.38 5.59 9.50
CA THR A 143 3.22 6.33 8.53
C THR A 143 4.21 7.19 9.28
N VAL A 144 5.49 6.94 9.09
CA VAL A 144 6.59 7.74 9.65
C VAL A 144 6.97 8.84 8.66
N TRP A 145 6.71 10.08 9.03
CA TRP A 145 7.04 11.26 8.23
C TRP A 145 8.41 11.79 8.63
N MET A 146 9.28 12.00 7.64
CA MET A 146 10.68 12.35 7.83
C MET A 146 11.11 13.49 6.94
N ASN A 147 12.11 14.24 7.38
CA ASN A 147 12.84 15.20 6.57
C ASN A 147 14.33 14.86 6.57
N ALA A 148 14.98 15.02 5.42
CA ALA A 148 16.42 14.92 5.31
C ALA A 148 17.08 16.21 5.84
N ASP A 149 18.11 16.05 6.66
CA ASP A 149 19.04 17.10 7.06
C ASP A 149 20.49 16.68 6.77
N PHE A 150 21.46 17.52 7.14
CA PHE A 150 22.88 17.22 6.95
C PHE A 150 23.36 15.95 7.70
N GLY A 151 22.61 15.47 8.69
CA GLY A 151 22.89 14.28 9.48
C GLY A 151 22.07 13.04 9.09
N GLY A 152 21.24 13.11 8.05
CA GLY A 152 20.40 12.01 7.56
C GLY A 152 18.90 12.29 7.75
N TRP A 153 18.10 11.23 7.86
CA TRP A 153 16.66 11.39 8.06
C TRP A 153 16.34 11.74 9.52
N LYS A 154 15.45 12.72 9.71
CA LYS A 154 14.87 13.09 11.00
C LYS A 154 13.39 12.84 10.98
N VAL A 155 12.90 12.04 11.93
CA VAL A 155 11.46 11.82 12.08
C VAL A 155 10.79 13.07 12.65
N ARG A 156 9.75 13.52 11.96
CA ARG A 156 8.92 14.67 12.36
C ARG A 156 7.68 14.23 13.11
N ARG A 157 7.01 13.18 12.62
CA ARG A 157 5.80 12.63 13.22
C ARG A 157 5.57 11.18 12.78
N GLY A 158 4.88 10.42 13.63
CA GLY A 158 4.22 9.17 13.24
C GLY A 158 2.72 9.41 13.17
N GLN A 159 2.10 9.03 12.06
CA GLN A 159 0.65 9.05 11.88
C GLN A 159 0.12 7.62 12.01
N TYR A 160 -0.58 7.35 13.10
CA TYR A 160 -1.14 6.03 13.37
C TYR A 160 -2.45 5.85 12.62
N TRP A 161 -2.65 4.62 12.16
CA TRP A 161 -3.84 4.24 11.42
C TRP A 161 -4.63 3.17 12.17
N SER A 162 -5.90 3.06 11.77
CA SER A 162 -6.72 1.91 12.12
C SER A 162 -6.13 0.63 11.50
N PRO A 163 -6.29 -0.54 12.15
CA PRO A 163 -5.87 -1.80 11.57
C PRO A 163 -6.42 -1.98 10.13
N GLY A 164 -5.58 -2.47 9.22
CA GLY A 164 -5.93 -2.69 7.81
C GLY A 164 -5.95 -1.46 6.90
N THR A 165 -5.58 -0.27 7.39
CA THR A 165 -5.51 0.95 6.56
C THR A 165 -4.17 1.12 5.84
N VAL A 166 -3.08 0.71 6.49
CA VAL A 166 -1.75 0.68 5.86
C VAL A 166 -1.62 -0.62 5.09
N PRO A 167 -1.25 -0.57 3.80
CA PRO A 167 -1.06 -1.77 2.97
C PRO A 167 0.12 -2.61 3.46
#